data_AF-A0A7Y0JPY3-F1
#
_entry.id   AF-A0A7Y0JPY3-F1
#
_cell.length_a   1.000
_cell.length_b   1.000
_cell.length_c   1.000
_cell.angle_alpha   90.00
_cell.angle_beta   90.00
_cell.angle_gamma   90.00
#
_symmetry.space_group_name_H-M   'P 1'
#
loop_
_entity.id
_entity.type
_entity.pdbx_description
1 polymer ?
#
loop_
_entity_poly.entity_id
_entity_poly.type
_entity_poly.pdbx_seq_one_letter_code
_entity_poly.pdbx_strand_id
1 'polypeptide(L)'
;MNDNLDPLRQAMSDLAEHGGSTDMYERSLNKSRQTQRRARLATGAAAAAVVFAIGGVAAVAGANRPHPSTAVATQPPAPSVAVTSPAPSVAPTSPTPSTKPPSSAPPSSTKATGRYPDCPSAKTLEKLADLPDGWSFPSSSIECWRTWATAAPMRPGVGDGIYLFHYKASTGWQYHSQGSAYDCKDLGITTGNPPFCSMEK
;
A
#
# COMPACT_ATOMS: atom_id res chain seq x y z
N MET A 1 16.74 -48.16 -7.56
CA MET A 1 16.34 -46.93 -6.86
C MET A 1 17.21 -45.82 -7.41
N ASN A 2 16.76 -45.17 -8.49
CA ASN A 2 17.43 -43.98 -9.00
C ASN A 2 16.45 -42.84 -8.80
N ASP A 3 16.80 -41.95 -7.89
CA ASP A 3 16.01 -40.79 -7.51
C ASP A 3 15.97 -39.79 -8.69
N ASN A 4 14.76 -39.57 -9.22
CA ASN A 4 14.47 -38.56 -10.23
C ASN A 4 14.56 -37.17 -9.60
N LEU A 5 15.78 -36.69 -9.35
CA LEU A 5 16.05 -35.35 -8.82
C LEU A 5 16.25 -34.30 -9.92
N ASP A 6 16.34 -34.72 -11.19
CA ASP A 6 16.47 -33.81 -12.32
C ASP A 6 15.29 -32.83 -12.46
N PRO A 7 14.02 -33.24 -12.28
CA PRO A 7 12.91 -32.29 -12.33
C PRO A 7 12.98 -31.24 -11.21
N LEU A 8 13.45 -31.64 -10.03
CA LEU A 8 13.60 -30.74 -8.88
C LEU A 8 14.73 -29.73 -9.12
N ARG A 9 15.85 -30.18 -9.69
CA ARG A 9 16.97 -29.31 -10.08
C ARG A 9 16.56 -28.32 -11.16
N GLN A 10 15.79 -28.74 -12.15
CA GLN A 10 15.28 -27.87 -13.20
C GLN A 10 14.36 -26.78 -12.62
N ALA A 11 13.44 -27.15 -11.72
CA ALA A 11 12.55 -26.21 -11.05
C ALA A 11 13.32 -25.20 -10.17
N MET A 12 14.34 -25.66 -9.43
CA MET A 12 15.17 -24.77 -8.60
C MET A 12 16.02 -23.81 -9.43
N SER A 13 16.49 -24.25 -10.61
CA SER A 13 17.20 -23.37 -11.55
C SER A 13 16.29 -22.32 -12.16
N ASP A 14 15.06 -22.70 -12.52
CA ASP A 14 14.07 -21.79 -13.10
C ASP A 14 13.58 -20.76 -12.06
N LEU A 15 13.43 -21.16 -10.80
CA LEU A 15 13.20 -20.23 -9.69
C LEU A 15 14.41 -19.34 -9.40
N ALA A 16 15.65 -19.77 -9.68
CA ALA A 16 16.82 -18.92 -9.48
C ALA A 16 16.98 -17.90 -10.62
N GLU A 17 16.65 -18.28 -11.86
CA GLU A 17 16.66 -17.38 -13.03
C GLU A 17 15.48 -16.39 -13.02
N HIS A 18 14.30 -16.79 -12.56
CA HIS A 18 13.10 -15.94 -12.51
C HIS A 18 12.77 -15.35 -11.11
N GLY A 19 13.35 -15.89 -10.04
CA GLY A 19 13.09 -15.49 -8.64
C GLY A 19 14.11 -14.49 -8.07
N GLY A 20 14.90 -13.86 -8.92
CA GLY A 20 15.82 -12.77 -8.54
C GLY A 20 15.16 -11.40 -8.50
N SER A 21 13.97 -11.23 -7.92
CA SER A 21 13.43 -9.88 -7.67
C SER A 21 14.05 -9.30 -6.39
N THR A 22 15.31 -8.90 -6.49
CA THR A 22 15.94 -7.99 -5.50
C THR A 22 15.03 -6.78 -5.23
N ASP A 23 14.24 -6.36 -6.23
CA ASP A 23 13.21 -5.33 -6.11
C ASP A 23 12.10 -5.66 -5.08
N MET A 24 11.62 -6.91 -4.99
CA MET A 24 10.60 -7.27 -3.99
C MET A 24 11.17 -7.22 -2.58
N TYR A 25 12.41 -7.68 -2.39
CA TYR A 25 13.08 -7.63 -1.09
C TYR A 25 13.36 -6.19 -0.66
N GLU A 26 13.89 -5.35 -1.55
CA GLU A 26 14.09 -3.92 -1.29
C GLU A 26 12.77 -3.19 -1.03
N ARG A 27 11.73 -3.49 -1.79
CA ARG A 27 10.39 -2.91 -1.61
C ARG A 27 9.79 -3.31 -0.27
N SER A 28 9.97 -4.56 0.15
CA SER A 28 9.52 -5.05 1.46
C SER A 28 10.28 -4.37 2.62
N LEU A 29 11.60 -4.20 2.49
CA LEU A 29 12.43 -3.52 3.48
C LEU A 29 12.09 -2.03 3.59
N ASN A 30 11.88 -1.35 2.46
CA ASN A 30 11.49 0.06 2.44
C ASN A 30 10.09 0.25 3.06
N LYS A 31 9.13 -0.62 2.73
CA LYS A 31 7.79 -0.60 3.31
C LYS A 31 7.84 -0.85 4.83
N SER A 32 8.65 -1.81 5.28
CA SER A 32 8.87 -2.09 6.71
C SER A 32 9.45 -0.89 7.47
N ARG A 33 10.52 -0.27 6.94
CA ARG A 33 11.13 0.94 7.54
C ARG A 33 10.15 2.11 7.60
N GLN A 34 9.30 2.26 6.59
CA GLN A 34 8.28 3.31 6.56
C GLN A 34 7.22 3.10 7.65
N THR A 35 6.74 1.86 7.82
CA THR A 35 5.79 1.51 8.89
C THR A 35 6.39 1.71 10.28
N GLN A 36 7.65 1.33 10.49
CA GLN A 36 8.35 1.50 11.77
C GLN A 36 8.54 2.97 12.14
N ARG A 37 8.81 3.86 11.17
CA ARG A 37 8.88 5.32 11.40
C ARG A 37 7.53 5.90 11.83
N ARG A 38 6.42 5.43 11.24
CA ARG A 38 5.07 5.88 11.60
C ARG A 38 4.65 5.39 12.99
N ALA A 39 5.01 4.15 13.35
CA ALA A 39 4.76 3.61 14.69
C ALA A 39 5.50 4.42 15.76
N ARG A 40 6.77 4.81 15.53
CA ARG A 40 7.54 5.62 16.48
C ARG A 40 6.97 7.02 16.72
N LEU A 41 6.22 7.59 15.76
CA LEU A 41 5.53 8.87 15.94
C LEU A 41 4.21 8.70 16.71
N ALA A 42 3.56 7.53 16.62
CA ALA A 42 2.33 7.23 17.35
C ALA A 42 2.57 6.76 18.80
N THR A 43 3.74 6.20 19.12
CA THR A 43 4.10 5.72 20.46
C THR A 43 5.05 6.68 21.21
N GLY A 44 4.95 7.98 20.95
CA GLY A 44 5.87 9.00 21.47
C GLY A 44 5.31 9.91 22.58
N ALA A 45 4.15 9.59 23.19
CA ALA A 45 3.52 10.49 24.17
C ALA A 45 2.83 9.82 25.37
N ALA A 46 3.16 8.57 25.73
CA ALA A 46 2.53 7.91 26.87
C ALA A 46 3.48 6.94 27.61
N ALA A 47 4.56 7.47 28.19
CA ALA A 47 5.27 6.83 29.31
C ALA A 47 6.22 7.82 30.01
N ALA A 48 5.69 8.95 30.48
CA ALA A 48 6.36 9.78 31.48
C ALA A 48 5.27 10.43 32.34
N ALA A 49 5.41 10.33 33.68
CA ALA A 49 4.42 10.62 34.73
C ALA A 49 3.43 9.45 34.93
N VAL A 50 3.26 8.81 36.10
CA VAL A 50 3.47 9.12 37.52
C VAL A 50 3.69 7.74 38.20
N VAL A 51 4.70 7.51 39.05
CA VAL A 51 4.58 7.46 40.52
C VAL A 51 5.99 7.62 41.13
N PHE A 52 6.31 8.84 41.57
CA PHE A 52 7.28 9.05 42.64
C PHE A 52 6.48 9.37 43.89
N ALA A 53 6.25 8.36 44.73
CA ALA A 53 5.98 8.57 46.14
C ALA A 53 6.19 7.26 46.91
N ILE A 54 7.21 7.28 47.77
CA ILE A 54 7.41 6.45 48.96
C ILE A 54 8.13 5.12 48.74
N GLY A 55 9.45 5.18 48.95
CA GLY A 55 10.15 4.27 49.87
C GLY A 55 10.62 2.92 49.32
N GLY A 56 11.93 2.71 49.27
CA GLY A 56 12.49 1.36 49.17
C GLY A 56 13.91 1.32 48.64
N VAL A 57 14.85 1.14 49.55
CA VAL A 57 16.29 1.00 49.34
C VAL A 57 16.65 -0.39 48.77
N ALA A 58 17.84 -0.48 48.16
CA ALA A 58 18.61 -1.68 47.77
C ALA A 58 18.30 -2.24 46.35
N ALA A 59 19.25 -2.69 45.53
CA ALA A 59 20.67 -2.96 45.75
C ALA A 59 21.48 -2.74 44.47
N VAL A 60 22.71 -2.28 44.66
CA VAL A 60 23.80 -2.33 43.68
C VAL A 60 24.21 -3.79 43.47
N ALA A 61 24.22 -4.24 42.22
CA ALA A 61 25.01 -5.40 41.80
C ALA A 61 25.55 -5.12 40.39
N GLY A 62 26.83 -4.78 40.33
CA GLY A 62 27.58 -4.73 39.08
C GLY A 62 28.05 -6.13 38.67
N ALA A 63 28.22 -6.35 37.37
CA ALA A 63 29.22 -7.27 36.84
C ALA A 63 29.50 -6.96 35.37
N ASN A 64 30.70 -6.43 35.12
CA ASN A 64 31.60 -6.78 34.02
C ASN A 64 31.00 -7.23 32.68
N ARG A 65 31.22 -6.42 31.63
CA ARG A 65 31.85 -6.97 30.42
C ARG A 65 32.78 -5.93 29.74
N PRO A 66 34.09 -6.21 29.66
CA PRO A 66 35.02 -5.42 28.87
C PRO A 66 34.84 -5.67 27.36
N HIS A 67 34.62 -4.58 26.63
CA HIS A 67 35.46 -4.14 25.49
C HIS A 67 35.46 -4.97 24.17
N PRO A 68 35.96 -4.39 23.06
CA PRO A 68 35.15 -4.05 21.89
C PRO A 68 35.48 -4.91 20.67
N SER A 69 34.59 -4.97 19.68
CA SER A 69 34.94 -5.51 18.37
C SER A 69 34.39 -4.64 17.25
N THR A 70 35.31 -3.81 16.75
CA THR A 70 35.60 -3.62 15.34
C THR A 70 34.45 -3.12 14.47
N ALA A 71 34.35 -1.78 14.36
CA ALA A 71 33.74 -1.16 13.20
C ALA A 71 34.60 -1.46 11.96
N VAL A 72 34.09 -2.30 11.07
CA VAL A 72 34.63 -2.42 9.71
C VAL A 72 34.21 -1.15 8.97
N ALA A 73 35.19 -0.27 8.76
CA ALA A 73 35.08 0.88 7.88
C ALA A 73 35.02 0.38 6.42
N THR A 74 33.82 0.25 5.87
CA THR A 74 33.67 0.10 4.42
C THR A 74 33.83 1.47 3.78
N GLN A 75 34.94 1.57 3.06
CA GLN A 75 35.43 2.72 2.33
C GLN A 75 34.40 3.22 1.30
N PRO A 76 34.09 4.53 1.25
CA PRO A 76 33.28 5.11 0.19
C PRO A 76 34.08 5.19 -1.13
N PRO A 77 33.54 4.74 -2.28
CA PRO A 77 34.13 5.09 -3.56
C PRO A 77 33.89 6.58 -3.85
N ALA A 78 34.97 7.28 -4.17
CA ALA A 78 34.98 8.67 -4.59
C ALA A 78 34.31 8.85 -5.98
N PRO A 79 33.76 10.05 -6.27
CA PRO A 79 33.04 10.34 -7.49
C PRO A 79 34.00 10.75 -8.62
N SER A 80 33.73 10.31 -9.86
CA SER A 80 34.05 11.04 -11.10
C SER A 80 33.54 10.33 -12.34
N VAL A 81 32.54 10.91 -13.01
CA VAL A 81 32.60 11.23 -14.45
C VAL A 81 31.56 12.31 -14.73
N ALA A 82 32.05 13.48 -15.11
CA ALA A 82 31.28 14.51 -15.79
C ALA A 82 31.36 14.30 -17.31
N VAL A 83 30.57 15.11 -18.03
CA VAL A 83 30.53 15.30 -19.50
C VAL A 83 29.63 14.24 -20.19
N THR A 84 28.52 14.55 -20.87
CA THR A 84 28.28 15.63 -21.84
C THR A 84 26.78 15.82 -22.05
N SER A 85 26.29 17.07 -21.99
CA SER A 85 25.04 17.48 -22.65
C SER A 85 25.26 17.55 -24.16
N PRO A 86 24.32 17.03 -24.96
CA PRO A 86 23.74 17.90 -25.98
C PRO A 86 22.21 17.90 -25.90
N ALA A 87 21.67 19.10 -25.76
CA ALA A 87 20.26 19.39 -26.00
C ALA A 87 19.97 19.32 -27.51
N PRO A 88 18.87 18.68 -27.92
CA PRO A 88 18.08 19.15 -29.04
C PRO A 88 16.87 19.94 -28.53
N SER A 89 16.89 21.21 -28.87
CA SER A 89 15.75 22.13 -28.82
C SER A 89 14.61 21.55 -29.66
N VAL A 90 13.45 21.29 -29.04
CA VAL A 90 12.20 21.07 -29.77
C VAL A 90 11.19 22.07 -29.24
N ALA A 91 10.64 22.84 -30.17
CA ALA A 91 9.82 24.02 -29.97
C ALA A 91 8.53 23.72 -29.17
N PRO A 92 8.00 24.72 -28.44
CA PRO A 92 6.70 24.61 -27.78
C PRO A 92 5.57 24.62 -28.82
N THR A 93 4.92 23.48 -29.01
CA THR A 93 3.63 23.43 -29.70
C THR A 93 2.57 23.97 -28.74
N SER A 94 2.05 25.16 -29.05
CA SER A 94 0.93 25.79 -28.33
C SER A 94 -0.24 24.82 -28.15
N PRO A 95 -0.84 24.72 -26.95
CA PRO A 95 -2.07 23.96 -26.77
C PRO A 95 -3.21 24.70 -27.46
N THR A 96 -3.75 24.10 -28.52
CA THR A 96 -5.06 24.47 -29.07
C THR A 96 -6.11 24.23 -27.99
N PRO A 97 -6.88 25.24 -27.54
CA PRO A 97 -8.04 25.02 -26.70
C PRO A 97 -9.16 24.45 -27.58
N SER A 98 -9.23 23.13 -27.71
CA SER A 98 -10.43 22.46 -28.22
C SER A 98 -11.44 22.34 -27.10
N THR A 99 -12.19 23.42 -26.95
CA THR A 99 -13.51 23.46 -26.34
C THR A 99 -14.43 22.54 -27.14
N LYS A 100 -14.62 21.29 -26.67
CA LYS A 100 -15.76 20.46 -27.08
C LYS A 100 -16.44 19.92 -25.81
N PRO A 101 -17.79 19.89 -25.79
CA PRO A 101 -18.60 19.88 -24.57
C PRO A 101 -18.33 18.67 -23.69
N PRO A 102 -18.60 18.75 -22.38
CA PRO A 102 -18.76 17.55 -21.57
C PRO A 102 -19.84 16.70 -22.23
N SER A 103 -19.42 15.56 -22.78
CA SER A 103 -20.33 14.50 -23.19
C SER A 103 -21.00 14.02 -21.91
N SER A 104 -22.25 14.42 -21.73
CA SER A 104 -23.14 13.94 -20.68
C SER A 104 -23.19 12.42 -20.75
N ALA A 105 -22.34 11.76 -19.96
CA ALA A 105 -22.56 10.37 -19.61
C ALA A 105 -23.91 10.31 -18.86
N PRO A 106 -24.78 9.36 -19.20
CA PRO A 106 -26.14 9.31 -18.66
C PRO A 106 -26.12 9.17 -17.13
N PRO A 107 -27.09 9.76 -16.41
CA PRO A 107 -27.22 9.56 -14.98
C PRO A 107 -27.60 8.10 -14.72
N SER A 108 -26.63 7.28 -14.36
CA SER A 108 -26.86 6.09 -13.52
C SER A 108 -26.58 6.58 -12.09
N SER A 109 -27.53 6.60 -11.16
CA SER A 109 -28.37 5.47 -10.81
C SER A 109 -29.78 5.89 -10.41
N THR A 110 -30.72 5.21 -11.05
CA THR A 110 -32.03 4.82 -10.53
C THR A 110 -32.04 4.72 -9.00
N LYS A 111 -32.97 5.44 -8.35
CA LYS A 111 -33.39 5.26 -6.96
C LYS A 111 -33.36 3.77 -6.59
N ALA A 112 -32.38 3.35 -5.80
CA ALA A 112 -32.38 2.03 -5.19
C ALA A 112 -33.44 2.03 -4.09
N THR A 113 -34.64 1.58 -4.44
CA THR A 113 -35.62 1.11 -3.46
C THR A 113 -35.07 -0.17 -2.82
N GLY A 114 -34.32 -0.08 -1.72
CA GLY A 114 -34.13 -1.24 -0.84
C GLY A 114 -32.74 -1.48 -0.26
N ARG A 115 -32.76 -1.75 1.06
CA ARG A 115 -31.82 -2.50 1.93
C ARG A 115 -30.32 -2.19 1.91
N TYR A 116 -29.78 -1.56 0.88
CA TYR A 116 -28.35 -1.29 0.71
C TYR A 116 -28.09 0.20 0.47
N PRO A 117 -26.92 0.71 0.88
CA PRO A 117 -26.53 2.10 0.65
C PRO A 117 -26.26 2.35 -0.83
N ASP A 118 -26.44 3.60 -1.25
CA ASP A 118 -25.97 4.05 -2.55
C ASP A 118 -24.45 3.97 -2.64
N CYS A 119 -23.96 3.67 -3.85
CA CYS A 119 -22.54 3.63 -4.16
C CYS A 119 -21.92 5.03 -3.95
N PRO A 120 -20.83 5.16 -3.17
CA PRO A 120 -20.24 6.44 -2.86
C PRO A 120 -19.54 7.05 -4.09
N SER A 121 -19.47 8.37 -4.13
CA SER A 121 -18.73 9.06 -5.19
C SER A 121 -17.23 8.88 -5.06
N ALA A 122 -16.49 8.98 -6.18
CA ALA A 122 -15.02 8.98 -6.20
C ALA A 122 -14.42 9.96 -5.19
N LYS A 123 -14.94 11.20 -5.17
CA LYS A 123 -14.48 12.24 -4.25
C LYS A 123 -14.72 11.91 -2.79
N THR A 124 -15.79 11.18 -2.49
CA THR A 124 -16.06 10.68 -1.13
C THR A 124 -15.02 9.63 -0.75
N LEU A 125 -14.72 8.68 -1.64
CA LEU A 125 -13.74 7.62 -1.40
C LEU A 125 -12.31 8.17 -1.26
N GLU A 126 -11.93 9.15 -2.08
CA GLU A 126 -10.63 9.83 -2.01
C GLU A 126 -10.38 10.43 -0.62
N LYS A 127 -11.41 11.08 -0.05
CA LYS A 127 -11.36 11.65 1.31
C LYS A 127 -11.31 10.56 2.38
N LEU A 128 -12.08 9.49 2.22
CA LEU A 128 -12.12 8.41 3.21
C LEU A 128 -10.80 7.64 3.33
N ALA A 129 -10.07 7.53 2.23
CA ALA A 129 -8.77 6.85 2.19
C ALA A 129 -7.57 7.81 2.38
N ASP A 130 -7.83 9.09 2.69
CA ASP A 130 -6.82 10.14 2.84
C ASP A 130 -5.79 10.14 1.69
N LEU A 131 -6.28 10.10 0.45
CA LEU A 131 -5.41 10.05 -0.72
C LEU A 131 -4.56 11.32 -0.80
N PRO A 132 -3.24 11.20 -1.05
CA PRO A 132 -2.39 12.36 -1.23
C PRO A 132 -2.74 13.11 -2.54
N ASP A 133 -2.35 14.38 -2.59
CA ASP A 133 -2.64 15.23 -3.73
C ASP A 133 -2.11 14.65 -5.05
N GLY A 134 -2.91 14.83 -6.10
CA GLY A 134 -2.63 14.28 -7.43
C GLY A 134 -3.01 12.81 -7.62
N TRP A 135 -3.57 12.16 -6.58
CA TRP A 135 -4.20 10.84 -6.73
C TRP A 135 -5.71 11.02 -6.86
N SER A 136 -6.32 10.13 -7.62
CA SER A 136 -7.77 10.10 -7.75
C SER A 136 -8.25 8.67 -7.97
N PHE A 137 -9.52 8.45 -7.63
CA PHE A 137 -10.22 7.24 -8.03
C PHE A 137 -11.02 7.55 -9.30
N PRO A 138 -10.66 6.99 -10.46
CA PRO A 138 -11.50 7.14 -11.64
C PRO A 138 -12.84 6.47 -11.38
N SER A 139 -13.95 7.14 -11.72
CA SER A 139 -15.30 6.61 -11.44
C SER A 139 -15.54 5.22 -12.06
N SER A 140 -14.85 4.90 -13.15
CA SER A 140 -14.91 3.60 -13.81
C SER A 140 -14.22 2.48 -13.03
N SER A 141 -13.36 2.79 -12.05
CA SER A 141 -12.72 1.80 -11.18
C SER A 141 -13.52 1.51 -9.92
N ILE A 142 -14.62 2.24 -9.69
CA ILE A 142 -15.41 2.11 -8.48
C ILE A 142 -16.42 1.00 -8.69
N GLU A 143 -16.26 -0.08 -7.94
CA GLU A 143 -17.19 -1.20 -7.96
C GLU A 143 -17.87 -1.31 -6.60
N CYS A 144 -19.20 -1.31 -6.61
CA CYS A 144 -20.01 -1.39 -5.41
C CYS A 144 -20.78 -2.70 -5.37
N TRP A 145 -20.79 -3.33 -4.19
CA TRP A 145 -21.54 -4.54 -3.95
C TRP A 145 -22.08 -4.54 -2.52
N ARG A 146 -23.41 -4.44 -2.38
CA ARG A 146 -24.10 -4.38 -1.09
C ARG A 146 -23.53 -3.24 -0.21
N THR A 147 -22.88 -3.59 0.90
CA THR A 147 -22.25 -2.66 1.85
C THR A 147 -20.75 -2.48 1.60
N TRP A 148 -20.21 -3.03 0.51
CA TRP A 148 -18.81 -2.93 0.14
C TRP A 148 -18.64 -2.06 -1.10
N ALA A 149 -17.54 -1.33 -1.16
CA ALA A 149 -17.10 -0.61 -2.33
C ALA A 149 -15.59 -0.79 -2.50
N THR A 150 -15.14 -0.86 -3.74
CA THR A 150 -13.72 -0.90 -4.08
C THR A 150 -13.38 0.21 -5.05
N ALA A 151 -12.12 0.64 -5.03
CA ALA A 151 -11.60 1.59 -6.01
C ALA A 151 -10.11 1.35 -6.25
N ALA A 152 -9.70 1.36 -7.52
CA ALA A 152 -8.30 1.35 -7.91
C ALA A 152 -7.83 2.80 -8.12
N PRO A 153 -6.79 3.28 -7.41
CA PRO A 153 -6.29 4.63 -7.61
C PRO A 153 -5.62 4.74 -8.98
N MET A 154 -5.76 5.88 -9.63
CA MET A 154 -4.99 6.18 -10.83
C MET A 154 -3.79 7.07 -10.47
N ARG A 155 -2.57 6.60 -10.76
CA ARG A 155 -1.32 7.37 -10.62
C ARG A 155 -0.25 6.89 -11.61
N PRO A 156 0.63 7.78 -12.11
CA PRO A 156 1.88 7.35 -12.73
C PRO A 156 2.73 6.48 -11.78
N GLY A 157 3.10 5.27 -12.21
CA GLY A 157 4.15 4.45 -11.61
C GLY A 157 3.83 3.75 -10.27
N VAL A 158 2.55 3.55 -9.92
CA VAL A 158 2.15 2.81 -8.70
C VAL A 158 1.55 1.46 -9.08
N GLY A 159 1.78 0.45 -8.23
CA GLY A 159 1.28 -0.92 -8.43
C GLY A 159 -0.23 -1.08 -8.21
N ASP A 160 -0.74 -2.26 -8.57
CA ASP A 160 -2.15 -2.62 -8.62
C ASP A 160 -2.77 -2.84 -7.21
N GLY A 161 -2.89 -1.75 -6.44
CA GLY A 161 -3.53 -1.77 -5.13
C GLY A 161 -4.99 -1.33 -5.21
N ILE A 162 -5.92 -2.19 -4.81
CA ILE A 162 -7.35 -1.88 -4.68
C ILE A 162 -7.63 -1.43 -3.25
N TYR A 163 -8.27 -0.27 -3.10
CA TYR A 163 -8.80 0.21 -1.83
C TYR A 163 -10.17 -0.41 -1.60
N LEU A 164 -10.40 -0.89 -0.39
CA LEU A 164 -11.65 -1.48 0.06
C LEU A 164 -12.30 -0.58 1.10
N PHE A 165 -13.60 -0.36 0.93
CA PHE A 165 -14.43 0.47 1.79
C PHE A 165 -15.65 -0.35 2.24
N HIS A 166 -16.05 -0.13 3.49
CA HIS A 166 -17.21 -0.79 4.07
C HIS A 166 -18.19 0.24 4.63
N TYR A 167 -19.46 0.06 4.30
CA TYR A 167 -20.56 0.85 4.84
C TYR A 167 -21.04 0.25 6.17
N LYS A 168 -21.07 1.08 7.20
CA LYS A 168 -21.72 0.78 8.47
C LYS A 168 -22.91 1.71 8.65
N ALA A 169 -24.08 1.16 8.97
CA ALA A 169 -25.31 1.95 9.07
C ALA A 169 -25.24 3.12 10.08
N SER A 170 -24.41 3.02 11.13
CA SER A 170 -24.24 4.06 12.13
C SER A 170 -23.31 5.21 11.72
N THR A 171 -22.35 4.96 10.82
CA THR A 171 -21.24 5.89 10.54
C THR A 171 -21.07 6.20 9.06
N GLY A 172 -21.80 5.51 8.18
CA GLY A 172 -21.63 5.60 6.74
C GLY A 172 -20.45 4.78 6.21
N TRP A 173 -20.00 5.16 5.02
CA TRP A 173 -18.84 4.58 4.33
C TRP A 173 -17.54 4.87 5.08
N GLN A 174 -16.69 3.85 5.23
CA GLN A 174 -15.38 3.96 5.86
C GLN A 174 -14.32 3.24 5.03
N TYR A 175 -13.09 3.75 5.05
CA TYR A 175 -11.94 2.97 4.58
C TYR A 175 -11.73 1.74 5.46
N HIS A 176 -11.55 0.60 4.82
CA HIS A 176 -11.33 -0.68 5.49
C HIS A 176 -9.88 -1.14 5.35
N SER A 177 -9.41 -1.32 4.13
CA SER A 177 -8.08 -1.88 3.83
C SER A 177 -7.63 -1.58 2.40
N GLN A 178 -6.36 -1.87 2.12
CA GLN A 178 -5.77 -1.81 0.78
C GLN A 178 -4.97 -3.09 0.52
N GLY A 179 -5.11 -3.67 -0.67
CA GLY A 179 -4.47 -4.91 -1.08
C GLY A 179 -4.56 -5.13 -2.58
N SER A 180 -3.91 -6.18 -3.10
CA SER A 180 -3.97 -6.52 -4.53
C SER A 180 -5.05 -7.54 -4.87
N ALA A 181 -5.52 -8.28 -3.87
CA ALA A 181 -6.64 -9.21 -3.96
C ALA A 181 -7.25 -9.37 -2.57
N TYR A 182 -8.50 -9.87 -2.53
CA TYR A 182 -9.20 -10.19 -1.29
C TYR A 182 -9.86 -11.56 -1.43
N ASP A 183 -9.88 -12.31 -0.35
CA ASP A 183 -10.69 -13.52 -0.23
C ASP A 183 -12.05 -13.16 0.39
N CYS A 184 -13.13 -13.58 -0.26
CA CYS A 184 -14.48 -13.21 0.19
C CYS A 184 -14.78 -13.70 1.61
N LYS A 185 -14.18 -14.81 2.01
CA LYS A 185 -14.28 -15.39 3.35
C LYS A 185 -13.75 -14.45 4.43
N ASP A 186 -12.62 -13.79 4.19
CA ASP A 186 -12.00 -12.85 5.14
C ASP A 186 -12.84 -11.58 5.31
N LEU A 187 -13.63 -11.24 4.31
CA LEU A 187 -14.58 -10.13 4.34
C LEU A 187 -15.93 -10.51 4.96
N GLY A 188 -16.09 -11.76 5.41
CA GLY A 188 -17.37 -12.29 5.89
C GLY A 188 -18.43 -12.43 4.79
N ILE A 189 -18.02 -12.42 3.52
CA ILE A 189 -18.89 -12.58 2.36
C ILE A 189 -18.99 -14.08 2.06
N THR A 190 -20.05 -14.71 2.58
CA THR A 190 -20.30 -16.15 2.41
C THR A 190 -21.25 -16.46 1.26
N THR A 191 -21.92 -15.44 0.69
CA THR A 191 -22.91 -15.61 -0.38
C THR A 191 -22.80 -14.49 -1.41
N GLY A 192 -23.02 -14.85 -2.68
CA GLY A 192 -22.91 -13.95 -3.83
C GLY A 192 -21.60 -14.14 -4.58
N ASN A 193 -21.37 -13.32 -5.61
CA ASN A 193 -20.13 -13.31 -6.39
C ASN A 193 -19.71 -11.86 -6.64
N PRO A 194 -19.18 -11.16 -5.62
CA PRO A 194 -18.66 -9.81 -5.80
C PRO A 194 -17.49 -9.82 -6.79
N PRO A 195 -17.34 -8.78 -7.62
CA PRO A 195 -16.31 -8.74 -8.67
C PRO A 195 -14.87 -8.60 -8.14
N PHE A 196 -14.70 -8.18 -6.88
CA PHE A 196 -13.40 -7.80 -6.31
C PHE A 196 -12.76 -8.82 -5.35
N CYS A 197 -13.46 -9.92 -5.02
CA CYS A 197 -12.88 -10.96 -4.18
C CYS A 197 -13.11 -12.34 -4.78
N SER A 198 -12.19 -13.26 -4.46
CA SER A 198 -12.31 -14.65 -4.88
C SER A 198 -13.03 -15.46 -3.80
N MET A 199 -13.95 -16.32 -4.23
CA MET A 199 -14.45 -17.41 -3.39
C MET A 199 -13.39 -18.52 -3.46
N GLU A 200 -12.66 -18.74 -2.37
CA GLU A 200 -11.76 -19.89 -2.25
C GLU A 200 -12.55 -21.16 -2.58
N LYS A 201 -12.02 -21.98 -3.50
CA LYS A 201 -12.68 -23.19 -4.03
C LYS A 201 -12.61 -24.36 -3.06
#